data_AF-A0A8J1VMM0-F1
#
_entry.id   AF-A0A8J1VMM0-F1
#
_cell.length_a   1.000
_cell.length_b   1.000
_cell.length_c   1.000
_cell.angle_alpha   90.00
_cell.angle_beta   90.00
_cell.angle_gamma   90.00
#
_symmetry.space_group_name_H-M   'P 1'
#
loop_
_entity.id
_entity.type
_entity.pdbx_description
1 polymer ?
#
loop_
_entity_poly.entity_id
_entity_poly.type
_entity_poly.pdbx_seq_one_letter_code
_entity_poly.pdbx_strand_id
1 'polypeptide(L)'
;MSLSYLQQESTPLHPDAIWALSWTPLNHLISASADGHLRIFDPSELTTPIHDLSTHPLAITTLSVSGNGNRAIASSLDGTIVMIDPAEGRQVGRVETGREKVGVGENELPAYACALHPTMACWAWSGRSSRLAIRQISAEGESSTNGQDEGHVGRGLLGGQGKVVDTGKGKFGMDVKFSPDGQSIALATETGHIAVLDTNTQAVIATYTSHAMAVRSISWSSDSQWLFSGSDDHRIVLHDVRAGSRTGGGGRGEGAVAILQGHQSWVLKVAASPDGKLLGSGGADNLVKLWDVGQRTCVSTSSSTAEVWGFDWQPVAANTYAVGKQFAVAGDDRAVTLYRAAGSA
;
A
#
# COMPACT_ATOMS: atom_id res chain seq x y z
N MET A 1 9.58 -7.35 28.75
CA MET A 1 9.05 -8.68 28.34
C MET A 1 9.00 -8.67 26.82
N SER A 2 9.53 -9.69 26.13
CA SER A 2 9.39 -9.78 24.67
C SER A 2 7.92 -9.96 24.30
N LEU A 3 7.40 -9.15 23.39
CA LEU A 3 6.08 -9.40 22.80
C LEU A 3 6.20 -10.64 21.89
N SER A 4 5.60 -11.75 22.32
CA SER A 4 5.57 -12.98 21.53
C SER A 4 4.35 -12.96 20.61
N TYR A 5 4.61 -12.91 19.31
CA TYR A 5 3.62 -13.21 18.27
C TYR A 5 3.94 -14.58 17.69
N LEU A 6 2.96 -15.47 17.68
CA LEU A 6 3.11 -16.83 17.21
C LEU A 6 2.46 -16.96 15.83
N GLN A 7 3.18 -17.61 14.92
CA GLN A 7 2.62 -18.05 13.64
C GLN A 7 1.41 -18.95 13.90
N GLN A 8 0.36 -18.72 13.14
CA GLN A 8 -0.90 -19.46 13.21
C GLN A 8 -1.07 -20.29 11.92
N GLU A 9 -2.12 -20.01 11.17
CA GLU A 9 -2.45 -20.66 9.91
C GLU A 9 -1.81 -19.93 8.73
N SER A 10 -1.60 -20.69 7.67
CA SER A 10 -1.14 -20.19 6.37
C SER A 10 -2.07 -20.70 5.28
N THR A 11 -2.27 -19.92 4.22
CA THR A 11 -2.97 -20.39 3.02
C THR A 11 -2.20 -21.54 2.35
N PRO A 12 -2.85 -22.34 1.51
CA PRO A 12 -2.13 -23.13 0.51
C PRO A 12 -1.22 -22.24 -0.33
N LEU A 13 -0.18 -22.85 -0.91
CA LEU A 13 0.75 -22.13 -1.78
C LEU A 13 0.00 -21.60 -3.01
N HIS A 14 0.15 -20.31 -3.27
CA HIS A 14 -0.26 -19.70 -4.51
C HIS A 14 0.63 -20.19 -5.65
N PRO A 15 0.17 -20.10 -6.91
CA PRO A 15 0.98 -20.45 -8.07
C PRO A 15 2.30 -19.67 -8.14
N ASP A 16 2.31 -18.41 -7.68
CA ASP A 16 3.45 -17.51 -7.71
C ASP A 16 3.54 -16.65 -6.42
N ALA A 17 4.58 -15.82 -6.32
CA ALA A 17 4.87 -14.95 -5.17
C ALA A 17 3.75 -13.94 -4.90
N ILE A 18 3.58 -13.54 -3.64
CA ILE A 18 2.58 -12.53 -3.24
C ILE A 18 3.30 -11.21 -2.98
N TRP A 19 3.08 -10.21 -3.82
CA TRP A 19 3.81 -8.93 -3.75
C TRP A 19 3.06 -7.83 -3.01
N ALA A 20 1.74 -7.98 -2.83
CA ALA A 20 0.97 -7.08 -2.01
C ALA A 20 -0.12 -7.82 -1.23
N LEU A 21 -0.41 -7.30 -0.04
CA LEU A 21 -1.38 -7.83 0.91
C LEU A 21 -2.13 -6.66 1.51
N SER A 22 -3.44 -6.79 1.70
CA SER A 22 -4.22 -5.80 2.44
C SER A 22 -5.37 -6.47 3.19
N TRP A 23 -5.64 -5.99 4.39
CA TRP A 23 -6.73 -6.41 5.24
C TRP A 23 -7.85 -5.37 5.20
N THR A 24 -9.04 -5.79 4.79
CA THR A 24 -10.18 -4.89 4.70
C THR A 24 -10.79 -4.60 6.08
N PRO A 25 -11.37 -3.41 6.30
CA PRO A 25 -12.20 -3.12 7.47
C PRO A 25 -13.35 -4.11 7.72
N LEU A 26 -13.80 -4.84 6.69
CA LEU A 26 -14.82 -5.89 6.74
C LEU A 26 -14.25 -7.26 7.15
N ASN A 27 -13.00 -7.29 7.62
CA ASN A 27 -12.29 -8.50 8.03
C ASN A 27 -12.06 -9.53 6.90
N HIS A 28 -11.76 -9.08 5.68
CA HIS A 28 -11.26 -9.95 4.61
C HIS A 28 -9.78 -9.69 4.34
N LEU A 29 -9.02 -10.73 4.04
CA LEU A 29 -7.64 -10.63 3.57
C LEU A 29 -7.59 -10.70 2.05
N ILE A 30 -7.06 -9.68 1.40
CA ILE A 30 -6.86 -9.65 -0.05
C ILE A 30 -5.37 -9.80 -0.33
N SER A 31 -5.04 -10.85 -1.07
CA SER A 31 -3.69 -11.11 -1.55
C SER A 31 -3.59 -10.80 -3.04
N ALA A 32 -2.48 -10.19 -3.43
CA ALA A 32 -2.17 -9.80 -4.80
C ALA A 32 -0.89 -10.50 -5.24
N SER A 33 -1.06 -11.42 -6.19
CA SER A 33 -0.04 -12.40 -6.56
C SER A 33 0.58 -12.11 -7.93
N ALA A 34 1.80 -12.59 -8.12
CA ALA A 34 2.59 -12.41 -9.34
C ALA A 34 2.01 -13.18 -10.54
N ASP A 35 1.10 -14.12 -10.30
CA ASP A 35 0.27 -14.80 -11.30
C ASP A 35 -0.86 -13.93 -11.87
N GLY A 36 -1.03 -12.69 -11.39
CA GLY A 36 -2.07 -11.76 -11.86
C GLY A 36 -3.45 -11.97 -11.19
N HIS A 37 -3.51 -12.81 -10.15
CA HIS A 37 -4.74 -13.07 -9.41
C HIS A 37 -4.84 -12.25 -8.12
N LEU A 38 -6.06 -11.77 -7.84
CA LEU A 38 -6.47 -11.27 -6.53
C LEU A 38 -7.28 -12.35 -5.82
N ARG A 39 -6.83 -12.79 -4.65
CA ARG A 39 -7.54 -13.80 -3.85
C ARG A 39 -7.97 -13.20 -2.52
N ILE A 40 -9.25 -13.39 -2.19
CA ILE A 40 -9.91 -12.85 -1.02
C ILE A 40 -10.20 -13.99 -0.05
N PHE A 41 -9.75 -13.89 1.19
CA PHE A 41 -9.86 -14.92 2.21
C PHE A 41 -10.60 -14.40 3.45
N ASP A 42 -11.31 -15.31 4.11
CA ASP A 42 -11.74 -15.12 5.49
C ASP A 42 -10.54 -15.44 6.42
N PRO A 43 -10.10 -14.52 7.30
CA PRO A 43 -9.02 -14.78 8.26
C PRO A 43 -9.30 -15.90 9.27
N SER A 44 -10.54 -16.40 9.35
CA SER A 44 -10.93 -17.58 10.13
C SER A 44 -10.90 -18.89 9.33
N GLU A 45 -10.79 -18.82 8.00
CA GLU A 45 -10.69 -19.97 7.11
C GLU A 45 -9.79 -19.66 5.89
N LEU A 46 -8.48 -19.89 6.04
CA LEU A 46 -7.48 -19.60 5.01
C LEU A 46 -7.28 -20.71 3.97
N THR A 47 -7.97 -21.84 4.11
CA THR A 47 -7.77 -23.02 3.25
C THR A 47 -8.29 -22.80 1.83
N THR A 48 -9.36 -22.02 1.68
CA THR A 48 -9.98 -21.71 0.40
C THR A 48 -10.32 -20.23 0.31
N PRO A 49 -9.97 -19.54 -0.80
CA PRO A 49 -10.41 -18.16 -0.98
C PRO A 49 -11.93 -18.11 -1.15
N ILE A 50 -12.55 -17.07 -0.58
CA ILE A 50 -13.94 -16.68 -0.85
C ILE A 50 -14.09 -16.37 -2.35
N HIS A 51 -13.12 -15.63 -2.90
CA HIS A 51 -13.08 -15.22 -4.30
C HIS A 51 -11.66 -15.34 -4.87
N ASP A 52 -11.53 -15.85 -6.09
CA ASP A 52 -10.28 -15.86 -6.86
C ASP A 52 -10.50 -15.16 -8.21
N LEU A 53 -9.90 -13.99 -8.37
CA LEU A 53 -10.14 -13.08 -9.50
C LEU A 53 -8.90 -12.97 -10.38
N SER A 54 -8.99 -13.52 -11.60
CA SER A 54 -7.99 -13.30 -12.65
C SER A 54 -8.14 -11.89 -13.23
N THR A 55 -7.49 -10.92 -12.61
CA THR A 55 -7.68 -9.48 -12.91
C THR A 55 -6.63 -8.96 -13.89
N HIS A 56 -5.41 -9.47 -13.82
CA HIS A 56 -4.27 -9.01 -14.60
C HIS A 56 -3.57 -10.17 -15.32
N PRO A 57 -3.02 -9.94 -16.52
CA PRO A 57 -2.21 -10.92 -17.24
C PRO A 57 -0.77 -11.05 -16.70
N LEU A 58 -0.30 -10.07 -15.91
CA LEU A 58 1.03 -10.02 -15.32
C LEU A 58 0.94 -9.77 -13.81
N ALA A 59 2.09 -9.81 -13.14
CA ALA A 59 2.21 -9.65 -11.70
C ALA A 59 1.59 -8.35 -11.18
N ILE A 60 0.83 -8.50 -10.09
CA ILE A 60 0.24 -7.39 -9.35
C ILE A 60 1.30 -6.77 -8.44
N THR A 61 1.53 -5.48 -8.57
CA THR A 61 2.61 -4.76 -7.89
C THR A 61 2.16 -4.03 -6.64
N THR A 62 0.93 -3.51 -6.62
CA THR A 62 0.37 -2.84 -5.44
C THR A 62 -1.12 -3.09 -5.30
N LEU A 63 -1.59 -2.96 -4.05
CA LEU A 63 -2.97 -3.10 -3.64
C LEU A 63 -3.32 -1.98 -2.67
N SER A 64 -4.50 -1.39 -2.82
CA SER A 64 -5.03 -0.37 -1.92
C SER A 64 -6.54 -0.56 -1.72
N VAL A 65 -6.99 -0.47 -0.47
CA VAL A 65 -8.39 -0.65 -0.08
C VAL A 65 -8.97 0.68 0.41
N SER A 66 -10.26 0.89 0.16
CA SER A 66 -11.03 2.04 0.67
C SER A 66 -11.28 1.94 2.16
N GLY A 67 -11.55 3.07 2.83
CA GLY A 67 -11.72 3.14 4.29
C GLY A 67 -12.93 2.38 4.83
N ASN A 68 -13.92 2.08 3.98
CA ASN A 68 -15.06 1.22 4.33
C ASN A 68 -14.87 -0.25 3.90
N GLY A 69 -13.82 -0.58 3.14
CA GLY A 69 -13.54 -1.93 2.64
C GLY A 69 -14.34 -2.36 1.41
N ASN A 70 -15.25 -1.54 0.88
CA ASN A 70 -16.16 -1.93 -0.22
C ASN A 70 -15.50 -1.89 -1.60
N ARG A 71 -14.35 -1.23 -1.72
CA ARG A 71 -13.56 -1.19 -2.97
C ARG A 71 -12.09 -1.42 -2.68
N ALA A 72 -11.45 -2.13 -3.60
CA ALA A 72 -10.00 -2.22 -3.68
C ALA A 72 -9.54 -1.92 -5.11
N ILE A 73 -8.35 -1.35 -5.24
CA ILE A 73 -7.66 -1.19 -6.52
C ILE A 73 -6.33 -1.92 -6.49
N ALA A 74 -5.94 -2.47 -7.63
CA ALA A 74 -4.69 -3.15 -7.84
C ALA A 74 -4.03 -2.66 -9.13
N SER A 75 -2.70 -2.51 -9.11
CA SER A 75 -1.90 -2.19 -10.30
C SER A 75 -1.05 -3.39 -10.70
N SER A 76 -0.77 -3.53 -11.99
CA SER A 76 0.04 -4.62 -12.54
C SER A 76 1.20 -4.12 -13.40
N LEU A 77 2.23 -4.96 -13.57
CA LEU A 77 3.39 -4.68 -14.42
C LEU A 77 3.05 -4.41 -15.90
N ASP A 78 1.86 -4.82 -16.34
CA ASP A 78 1.35 -4.50 -17.69
C ASP A 78 0.86 -3.04 -17.83
N GLY A 79 0.90 -2.25 -16.75
CA GLY A 79 0.44 -0.87 -16.72
C GLY A 79 -1.06 -0.72 -16.59
N THR A 80 -1.77 -1.78 -16.19
CA THR A 80 -3.21 -1.74 -15.92
C THR A 80 -3.52 -1.53 -14.45
N ILE A 81 -4.61 -0.82 -14.17
CA ILE A 81 -5.21 -0.71 -12.84
C ILE A 81 -6.63 -1.25 -12.91
N VAL A 82 -6.95 -2.15 -12.00
CA VAL A 82 -8.28 -2.77 -11.86
C VAL A 82 -8.86 -2.39 -10.52
N MET A 83 -10.14 -2.00 -10.50
CA MET A 83 -10.94 -1.84 -9.29
C MET A 83 -11.87 -3.04 -9.12
N ILE A 84 -11.95 -3.56 -7.91
CA ILE A 84 -12.85 -4.66 -7.53
C ILE A 84 -13.78 -4.27 -6.38
N ASP A 85 -14.91 -4.95 -6.30
CA ASP A 85 -15.72 -5.06 -5.09
C ASP A 85 -15.28 -6.33 -4.33
N PRO A 86 -14.62 -6.21 -3.17
CA PRO A 86 -14.12 -7.36 -2.43
C PRO A 86 -15.22 -8.24 -1.82
N ALA A 87 -16.40 -7.70 -1.55
CA ALA A 87 -17.50 -8.46 -0.96
C ALA A 87 -18.18 -9.32 -2.03
N GLU A 88 -18.44 -8.74 -3.19
CA GLU A 88 -19.10 -9.41 -4.31
C GLU A 88 -18.16 -10.23 -5.19
N GLY A 89 -16.84 -10.02 -5.08
CA GLY A 89 -15.86 -10.75 -5.88
C GLY A 89 -15.95 -10.42 -7.36
N ARG A 90 -16.11 -9.14 -7.72
CA ARG A 90 -16.19 -8.73 -9.14
C ARG A 90 -15.39 -7.48 -9.45
N GLN A 91 -14.96 -7.39 -10.71
CA GLN A 91 -14.37 -6.18 -11.26
C GLN A 91 -15.44 -5.10 -11.49
N VAL A 92 -15.12 -3.87 -11.11
CA VAL A 92 -16.00 -2.69 -11.26
C VAL A 92 -15.39 -1.56 -12.09
N GLY A 93 -14.11 -1.67 -12.44
CA GLY A 93 -13.44 -0.71 -13.34
C GLY A 93 -12.07 -1.20 -13.78
N ARG A 94 -11.60 -0.73 -14.94
CA ARG A 94 -10.26 -1.01 -15.47
C ARG A 94 -9.72 0.17 -16.25
N VAL A 95 -8.44 0.49 -16.10
CA VAL A 95 -7.74 1.56 -16.83
C VAL A 95 -6.38 1.07 -17.29
N GLU A 96 -6.01 1.36 -18.55
CA GLU A 96 -4.70 1.07 -19.12
C GLU A 96 -3.80 2.32 -19.09
N THR A 97 -3.14 2.56 -17.95
CA THR A 97 -2.36 3.79 -17.73
C THR A 97 -1.14 3.95 -18.63
N GLY A 98 -0.62 2.85 -19.18
CA GLY A 98 0.50 2.85 -20.13
C GLY A 98 0.12 3.24 -21.56
N ARG A 99 -1.16 3.46 -21.86
CA ARG A 99 -1.65 3.88 -23.19
C ARG A 99 -2.52 5.13 -23.13
N GLU A 100 -2.84 5.57 -21.91
CA GLU A 100 -3.79 6.63 -21.66
C GLU A 100 -3.11 7.85 -21.10
N LYS A 101 -3.38 9.02 -21.69
CA LYS A 101 -2.96 10.30 -21.17
C LYS A 101 -3.89 10.74 -20.06
N VAL A 102 -3.32 11.26 -18.98
CA VAL A 102 -4.08 11.73 -17.80
C VAL A 102 -4.91 12.97 -18.13
N GLY A 103 -4.40 13.83 -19.02
CA GLY A 103 -5.05 15.06 -19.48
C GLY A 103 -4.48 15.54 -20.82
N VAL A 104 -5.09 16.58 -21.39
CA VAL A 104 -4.65 17.17 -22.67
C VAL A 104 -3.25 17.75 -22.53
N GLY A 105 -2.31 17.26 -23.34
CA GLY A 105 -0.90 17.70 -23.32
C GLY A 105 -0.01 16.95 -22.31
N GLU A 106 -0.57 16.03 -21.51
CA GLU A 106 0.22 15.21 -20.58
C GLU A 106 0.75 13.93 -21.24
N ASN A 107 1.86 13.42 -20.69
CA ASN A 107 2.45 12.15 -21.12
C ASN A 107 1.72 10.95 -20.49
N GLU A 108 1.90 9.78 -21.09
CA GLU A 108 1.53 8.50 -20.49
C GLU A 108 2.32 8.27 -19.20
N LEU A 109 1.65 7.75 -18.18
CA LEU A 109 2.23 7.46 -16.88
C LEU A 109 1.89 6.02 -16.49
N PRO A 110 2.70 5.02 -16.91
CA PRO A 110 2.45 3.63 -16.61
C PRO A 110 2.51 3.42 -15.10
N ALA A 111 1.44 2.85 -14.53
CA ALA A 111 1.34 2.56 -13.11
C ALA A 111 2.28 1.41 -12.71
N TYR A 112 2.96 1.63 -11.59
CA TYR A 112 3.58 0.59 -10.78
C TYR A 112 2.98 0.57 -9.37
N ALA A 113 2.59 1.75 -8.85
CA ALA A 113 1.95 1.90 -7.57
C ALA A 113 0.63 2.65 -7.70
N CYS A 114 -0.38 2.23 -6.94
CA CYS A 114 -1.67 2.89 -6.88
C CYS A 114 -2.19 3.03 -5.44
N ALA A 115 -3.02 4.04 -5.22
CA ALA A 115 -3.64 4.35 -3.94
C ALA A 115 -5.10 4.79 -4.13
N LEU A 116 -5.98 4.33 -3.25
CA LEU A 116 -7.38 4.72 -3.21
C LEU A 116 -7.62 5.64 -2.02
N HIS A 117 -8.32 6.76 -2.24
CA HIS A 117 -8.67 7.67 -1.15
C HIS A 117 -9.60 6.97 -0.15
N PRO A 118 -9.46 7.18 1.18
CA PRO A 118 -10.26 6.48 2.18
C PRO A 118 -11.78 6.61 1.97
N THR A 119 -12.25 7.78 1.54
CA THR A 119 -13.67 8.06 1.25
C THR A 119 -14.07 7.82 -0.21
N MET A 120 -13.18 7.26 -1.04
CA MET A 120 -13.38 7.11 -2.49
C MET A 120 -13.63 8.42 -3.26
N ALA A 121 -13.13 9.56 -2.78
CA ALA A 121 -13.21 10.81 -3.53
C ALA A 121 -12.34 10.80 -4.79
N CYS A 122 -11.16 10.18 -4.71
CA CYS A 122 -10.21 10.07 -5.80
C CYS A 122 -9.35 8.82 -5.66
N TRP A 123 -8.52 8.57 -6.66
CA TRP A 123 -7.47 7.57 -6.65
C TRP A 123 -6.23 8.16 -7.32
N ALA A 124 -5.07 7.57 -7.02
CA ALA A 124 -3.81 8.07 -7.51
C ALA A 124 -2.89 6.93 -7.94
N TRP A 125 -1.96 7.24 -8.83
CA TRP A 125 -0.94 6.29 -9.23
C TRP A 125 0.37 6.97 -9.64
N SER A 126 1.44 6.20 -9.55
CA SER A 126 2.76 6.55 -10.05
C SER A 126 3.44 5.29 -10.58
N GLY A 127 4.56 5.46 -11.29
CA GLY A 127 5.32 4.33 -11.81
C GLY A 127 6.60 4.81 -12.45
N ARG A 128 6.77 4.72 -13.77
CA ARG A 128 8.03 5.10 -14.46
C ARG A 128 8.32 6.61 -14.54
N SER A 129 8.03 7.37 -13.48
CA SER A 129 8.46 8.75 -13.30
C SER A 129 8.38 9.18 -11.82
N SER A 130 8.84 10.39 -11.50
CA SER A 130 8.54 11.08 -10.23
C SER A 130 7.19 11.79 -10.22
N ARG A 131 6.34 11.59 -11.22
CA ARG A 131 5.03 12.24 -11.29
C ARG A 131 3.98 11.39 -10.57
N LEU A 132 3.03 12.08 -9.98
CA LEU A 132 1.85 11.50 -9.35
C LEU A 132 0.63 11.92 -10.15
N ALA A 133 -0.10 10.97 -10.70
CA ALA A 133 -1.41 11.24 -11.28
C ALA A 133 -2.49 11.04 -10.23
N ILE A 134 -3.40 12.00 -10.12
CA ILE A 134 -4.56 11.95 -9.22
C ILE A 134 -5.80 12.13 -10.06
N ARG A 135 -6.75 11.21 -9.94
CA ARG A 135 -8.00 11.19 -10.70
C ARG A 135 -9.21 11.01 -9.78
N GLN A 136 -10.26 11.78 -10.03
CA GLN A 136 -11.52 11.67 -9.30
C GLN A 136 -12.21 10.33 -9.58
N ILE A 137 -12.94 9.82 -8.61
CA ILE A 137 -13.85 8.69 -8.83
C ILE A 137 -15.10 9.21 -9.55
N SER A 138 -15.49 8.56 -10.65
CA SER A 138 -16.67 8.93 -11.42
C SER A 138 -17.94 8.47 -10.71
N ALA A 139 -18.88 9.40 -10.48
CA ALA A 139 -20.20 9.08 -9.93
C ALA A 139 -21.08 8.28 -10.91
N GLU A 140 -20.81 8.37 -12.22
CA GLU A 140 -21.61 7.72 -13.26
C GLU A 140 -21.26 6.23 -13.45
N GLY A 141 -20.11 5.80 -12.92
CA GLY A 141 -19.53 4.47 -13.15
C GLY A 141 -20.27 3.29 -12.49
N GLU A 142 -21.25 3.51 -11.62
CA GLU A 142 -22.10 2.41 -11.09
C GLU A 142 -23.24 2.02 -12.04
N SER A 143 -23.55 2.85 -13.04
CA SER A 143 -24.78 2.73 -13.85
C SER A 143 -24.60 2.19 -15.27
N SER A 144 -23.38 2.08 -15.80
CA SER A 144 -23.14 1.69 -17.19
C SER A 144 -22.85 0.19 -17.35
N THR A 145 -23.87 -0.66 -17.18
CA THR A 145 -23.79 -2.08 -17.57
C THR A 145 -24.18 -2.35 -19.02
N ASN A 146 -24.63 -1.35 -19.79
CA ASN A 146 -25.05 -1.55 -21.18
C ASN A 146 -24.60 -0.40 -22.09
N GLY A 147 -23.42 -0.51 -22.68
CA GLY A 147 -22.96 0.41 -23.73
C GLY A 147 -21.76 -0.15 -24.46
N GLN A 148 -21.98 -0.69 -25.66
CA GLN A 148 -20.94 -0.89 -26.66
C GLN A 148 -20.45 0.49 -27.10
N ASP A 149 -19.37 0.98 -26.51
CA ASP A 149 -18.69 2.17 -26.99
C ASP A 149 -17.32 1.76 -27.54
N GLU A 150 -17.24 1.72 -28.87
CA GLU A 150 -16.04 1.37 -29.62
C GLU A 150 -14.98 2.47 -29.45
N GLY A 151 -14.02 2.24 -28.55
CA GLY A 151 -12.75 2.97 -28.51
C GLY A 151 -12.23 3.38 -27.14
N HIS A 152 -13.04 3.31 -26.07
CA HIS A 152 -12.61 3.56 -24.69
C HIS A 152 -13.17 2.46 -23.79
N VAL A 153 -12.35 1.45 -23.49
CA VAL A 153 -12.72 0.37 -22.57
C VAL A 153 -13.25 0.97 -21.27
N GLY A 154 -14.43 0.53 -20.83
CA GLY A 154 -15.21 1.09 -19.72
C GLY A 154 -14.38 1.30 -18.46
N ARG A 155 -13.96 2.55 -18.24
CA ARG A 155 -13.20 2.97 -17.05
C ARG A 155 -14.00 2.81 -15.76
N GLY A 156 -15.33 2.66 -15.85
CA GLY A 156 -16.23 2.56 -14.72
C GLY A 156 -16.00 3.71 -13.73
N LEU A 157 -15.89 3.37 -12.45
CA LEU A 157 -15.59 4.32 -11.37
C LEU A 157 -14.24 5.04 -11.52
N LEU A 158 -13.30 4.52 -12.32
CA LEU A 158 -11.96 5.08 -12.51
C LEU A 158 -11.91 6.16 -13.62
N GLY A 159 -13.05 6.53 -14.20
CA GLY A 159 -13.14 7.41 -15.38
C GLY A 159 -13.15 8.91 -15.13
N GLY A 160 -13.04 9.39 -13.88
CA GLY A 160 -13.18 10.81 -13.56
C GLY A 160 -12.06 11.70 -14.12
N GLN A 161 -12.15 13.01 -13.88
CA GLN A 161 -11.13 13.98 -14.30
C GLN A 161 -9.83 13.79 -13.51
N GLY A 162 -8.69 13.95 -14.18
CA GLY A 162 -7.37 13.73 -13.58
C GLY A 162 -6.38 14.87 -13.83
N LYS A 163 -5.40 14.98 -12.95
CA LYS A 163 -4.26 15.90 -13.06
C LYS A 163 -2.97 15.20 -12.69
N VAL A 164 -1.89 15.57 -13.37
CA VAL A 164 -0.53 15.12 -13.07
C VAL A 164 0.17 16.18 -12.24
N VAL A 165 0.82 15.74 -11.17
CA VAL A 165 1.64 16.60 -10.30
C VAL A 165 3.09 16.15 -10.43
N ASP A 166 3.97 17.10 -10.68
CA ASP A 166 5.42 16.86 -10.59
C ASP A 166 5.84 16.97 -9.13
N THR A 167 6.33 15.86 -8.57
CA THR A 167 6.79 15.81 -7.17
C THR A 167 8.28 16.12 -7.02
N GLY A 168 8.95 16.47 -8.12
CA GLY A 168 10.35 16.85 -8.15
C GLY A 168 11.25 15.72 -8.69
N LYS A 169 12.39 15.51 -8.02
CA LYS A 169 13.43 14.59 -8.51
C LYS A 169 13.07 13.14 -8.22
N GLY A 170 13.15 12.29 -9.24
CA GLY A 170 13.00 10.86 -9.16
C GLY A 170 12.76 10.27 -10.54
N LYS A 171 13.06 8.98 -10.72
CA LYS A 171 12.86 8.29 -12.00
C LYS A 171 11.72 7.27 -11.94
N PHE A 172 11.34 6.85 -10.74
CA PHE A 172 10.36 5.81 -10.54
C PHE A 172 9.65 5.97 -9.18
N GLY A 173 8.32 5.95 -9.20
CA GLY A 173 7.43 5.90 -8.03
C GLY A 173 7.21 4.46 -7.57
N MET A 174 7.65 4.18 -6.36
CA MET A 174 7.71 2.82 -5.79
C MET A 174 6.47 2.47 -4.98
N ASP A 175 5.93 3.42 -4.23
CA ASP A 175 4.73 3.22 -3.40
C ASP A 175 3.97 4.54 -3.26
N VAL A 176 2.65 4.45 -3.16
CA VAL A 176 1.74 5.60 -3.06
C VAL A 176 0.69 5.26 -2.01
N LYS A 177 0.48 6.16 -1.03
CA LYS A 177 -0.53 5.97 0.03
C LYS A 177 -1.16 7.28 0.45
N PHE A 178 -2.48 7.33 0.51
CA PHE A 178 -3.22 8.39 1.18
C PHE A 178 -3.07 8.26 2.71
N SER A 179 -3.06 9.40 3.40
CA SER A 179 -3.22 9.43 4.85
C SER A 179 -4.62 8.91 5.25
N PRO A 180 -4.78 8.33 6.44
CA PRO A 180 -6.08 7.83 6.91
C PRO A 180 -7.19 8.89 6.93
N ASP A 181 -6.87 10.15 7.18
CA ASP A 181 -7.82 11.28 7.11
C ASP A 181 -8.11 11.75 5.67
N GLY A 182 -7.38 11.25 4.67
CA GLY A 182 -7.49 11.60 3.26
C GLY A 182 -6.90 12.96 2.88
N GLN A 183 -6.41 13.75 3.83
CA GLN A 183 -5.94 15.12 3.56
C GLN A 183 -4.60 15.15 2.84
N SER A 184 -3.78 14.11 3.00
CA SER A 184 -2.47 14.00 2.39
C SER A 184 -2.31 12.74 1.54
N ILE A 185 -1.39 12.81 0.59
CA ILE A 185 -0.90 11.65 -0.18
C ILE A 185 0.62 11.65 -0.19
N ALA A 186 1.22 10.50 0.12
CA ALA A 186 2.65 10.30 0.08
C ALA A 186 3.04 9.45 -1.15
N LEU A 187 4.14 9.83 -1.79
CA LEU A 187 4.80 9.12 -2.88
C LEU A 187 6.24 8.80 -2.47
N ALA A 188 6.60 7.52 -2.51
CA ALA A 188 7.95 7.03 -2.34
C ALA A 188 8.62 6.79 -3.70
N THR A 189 9.93 7.01 -3.80
CA THR A 189 10.67 6.89 -5.07
C THR A 189 11.90 5.99 -4.96
N GLU A 190 12.39 5.51 -6.12
CA GLU A 190 13.62 4.71 -6.25
C GLU A 190 14.89 5.48 -5.80
N THR A 191 14.84 6.81 -5.78
CA THR A 191 15.99 7.67 -5.46
C THR A 191 16.09 8.06 -3.98
N GLY A 192 15.33 7.41 -3.10
CA GLY A 192 15.34 7.74 -1.66
C GLY A 192 14.48 8.95 -1.27
N HIS A 193 13.80 9.55 -2.24
CA HIS A 193 12.91 10.70 -2.02
C HIS A 193 11.50 10.24 -1.66
N ILE A 194 10.91 10.93 -0.70
CA ILE A 194 9.49 10.80 -0.34
C ILE A 194 8.87 12.17 -0.46
N ALA A 195 7.84 12.32 -1.29
CA ALA A 195 7.08 13.55 -1.40
C ALA A 195 5.73 13.38 -0.71
N VAL A 196 5.30 14.39 0.04
CA VAL A 196 3.95 14.47 0.61
C VAL A 196 3.24 15.65 -0.01
N LEU A 197 2.02 15.42 -0.48
CA LEU A 197 1.17 16.40 -1.12
C LEU A 197 -0.14 16.54 -0.34
N ASP A 198 -0.69 17.75 -0.35
CA ASP A 198 -2.07 17.98 0.06
C ASP A 198 -3.02 17.47 -1.04
N THR A 199 -4.00 16.64 -0.67
CA THR A 199 -4.90 15.96 -1.62
C THR A 199 -5.78 16.94 -2.41
N ASN A 200 -6.21 18.03 -1.79
CA ASN A 200 -7.17 18.96 -2.37
C ASN A 200 -6.49 19.97 -3.32
N THR A 201 -5.44 20.61 -2.83
CA THR A 201 -4.67 21.63 -3.55
C THR A 201 -3.66 21.01 -4.51
N GLN A 202 -3.28 19.75 -4.27
CA GLN A 202 -2.26 19.02 -5.01
C GLN A 202 -0.88 19.70 -4.95
N ALA A 203 -0.64 20.53 -3.94
CA ALA A 203 0.66 21.13 -3.69
C ALA A 203 1.55 20.16 -2.91
N VAL A 204 2.84 20.14 -3.24
CA VAL A 204 3.86 19.43 -2.44
C VAL A 204 4.06 20.20 -1.13
N ILE A 205 3.73 19.57 -0.01
CA ILE A 205 3.84 20.17 1.34
C ILE A 205 5.14 19.78 2.04
N ALA A 206 5.70 18.61 1.72
CA ALA A 206 6.98 18.15 2.27
C ALA A 206 7.74 17.27 1.28
N THR A 207 9.06 17.27 1.40
CA THR A 207 9.95 16.35 0.68
C THR A 207 11.04 15.86 1.62
N TYR A 208 11.12 14.54 1.80
CA TYR A 208 12.11 13.89 2.64
C TYR A 208 13.18 13.21 1.79
N THR A 209 14.43 13.33 2.23
CA THR A 209 15.63 12.73 1.58
C THR A 209 16.44 11.96 2.62
N SER A 210 15.76 11.18 3.46
CA SER A 210 16.38 10.44 4.57
C SER A 210 17.05 9.14 4.14
N HIS A 211 16.63 8.58 3.01
CA HIS A 211 17.12 7.30 2.50
C HIS A 211 18.16 7.50 1.41
N ALA A 212 19.16 6.62 1.39
CA ALA A 212 20.23 6.63 0.38
C ALA A 212 19.89 5.83 -0.88
N MET A 213 18.87 4.97 -0.80
CA MET A 213 18.45 4.04 -1.86
C MET A 213 16.93 4.03 -2.00
N ALA A 214 16.38 3.15 -2.83
CA ALA A 214 14.95 3.06 -3.10
C ALA A 214 14.12 2.92 -1.82
N VAL A 215 13.05 3.71 -1.72
CA VAL A 215 12.04 3.55 -0.67
C VAL A 215 10.94 2.64 -1.21
N ARG A 216 10.88 1.39 -0.75
CA ARG A 216 9.96 0.37 -1.26
C ARG A 216 8.56 0.46 -0.69
N SER A 217 8.44 0.97 0.53
CA SER A 217 7.17 0.98 1.24
C SER A 217 7.05 2.18 2.15
N ILE A 218 5.84 2.74 2.16
CA ILE A 218 5.42 3.77 3.10
C ILE A 218 4.15 3.34 3.84
N SER A 219 4.03 3.76 5.10
CA SER A 219 2.86 3.52 5.93
C SER A 219 2.58 4.73 6.80
N TRP A 220 1.30 5.10 6.94
CA TRP A 220 0.86 6.20 7.80
C TRP A 220 0.47 5.67 9.17
N SER A 221 0.69 6.46 10.22
CA SER A 221 0.01 6.25 11.50
C SER A 221 -1.49 6.50 11.36
N SER A 222 -2.30 5.87 12.22
CA SER A 222 -3.76 5.99 12.20
C SER A 222 -4.28 7.42 12.44
N ASP A 223 -3.48 8.27 13.10
CA ASP A 223 -3.76 9.69 13.32
C ASP A 223 -3.30 10.61 12.16
N SER A 224 -2.71 10.06 11.09
CA SER A 224 -2.18 10.79 9.92
C SER A 224 -0.99 11.71 10.23
N GLN A 225 -0.38 11.63 11.41
CA GLN A 225 0.68 12.56 11.85
C GLN A 225 2.09 12.04 11.55
N TRP A 226 2.26 10.72 11.47
CA TRP A 226 3.53 10.07 11.26
C TRP A 226 3.52 9.30 9.94
N LEU A 227 4.68 9.31 9.27
CA LEU A 227 4.95 8.49 8.11
C LEU A 227 6.14 7.59 8.39
N PHE A 228 6.01 6.31 8.10
CA PHE A 228 7.07 5.31 8.23
C PHE A 228 7.51 4.90 6.83
N SER A 229 8.82 4.80 6.61
CA SER A 229 9.37 4.40 5.31
C SER A 229 10.41 3.29 5.45
N GLY A 230 10.29 2.25 4.62
CA GLY A 230 11.25 1.15 4.49
C GLY A 230 12.01 1.20 3.17
N SER A 231 13.31 0.93 3.20
CA SER A 231 14.20 1.14 2.06
C SER A 231 15.23 0.02 1.85
N ASP A 232 15.78 0.00 0.64
CA ASP A 232 16.95 -0.79 0.22
C ASP A 232 18.22 -0.45 0.99
N ASP A 233 18.27 0.68 1.70
CA ASP A 233 19.38 1.02 2.59
C ASP A 233 19.33 0.28 3.95
N HIS A 234 18.41 -0.69 4.08
CA HIS A 234 18.17 -1.56 5.24
C HIS A 234 17.57 -0.82 6.46
N ARG A 235 17.13 0.43 6.28
CA ARG A 235 16.62 1.25 7.36
C ARG A 235 15.13 1.41 7.26
N ILE A 236 14.54 1.62 8.43
CA ILE A 236 13.21 2.21 8.55
C ILE A 236 13.38 3.61 9.11
N VAL A 237 12.74 4.60 8.50
CA VAL A 237 12.76 5.99 8.98
C VAL A 237 11.36 6.42 9.39
N LEU A 238 11.29 7.09 10.53
CA LEU A 238 10.07 7.70 11.08
C LEU A 238 10.08 9.19 10.75
N HIS A 239 8.99 9.67 10.18
CA HIS A 239 8.83 11.07 9.82
C HIS A 239 7.65 11.70 10.56
N ASP A 240 7.84 12.91 11.11
CA ASP A 240 6.73 13.72 11.64
C ASP A 240 6.25 14.68 10.54
N VAL A 241 5.06 14.41 10.01
CA VAL A 241 4.50 15.18 8.89
C VAL A 241 3.95 16.53 9.35
N ARG A 242 3.57 16.67 10.63
CA ARG A 242 3.04 17.93 11.20
C ARG A 242 4.11 19.00 11.28
N ALA A 243 5.36 18.60 11.49
CA ALA A 243 6.47 19.53 11.59
C ALA A 243 6.62 20.39 10.31
N GLY A 244 6.08 19.89 9.18
CA GLY A 244 6.07 20.55 7.89
C GLY A 244 7.48 20.86 7.38
N SER A 245 7.56 21.51 6.22
CA SER A 245 8.79 22.20 5.83
C SER A 245 8.82 23.58 6.49
N ARG A 246 9.65 23.77 7.53
CA ARG A 246 9.77 25.07 8.25
C ARG A 246 10.42 26.18 7.44
N THR A 247 10.90 25.88 6.24
CA THR A 247 11.43 26.87 5.30
C THR A 247 10.48 26.93 4.11
N GLY A 248 9.91 28.10 3.82
CA GLY A 248 8.92 28.35 2.74
C GLY A 248 9.39 28.06 1.31
N GLY A 249 10.42 27.24 1.12
CA GLY A 249 10.84 26.62 -0.12
C GLY A 249 11.34 25.21 0.15
N GLY A 250 10.44 24.26 0.42
CA GLY A 250 10.73 22.81 0.39
C GLY A 250 12.07 22.41 1.03
N GLY A 251 12.33 22.88 2.25
CA GLY A 251 13.56 22.65 2.99
C GLY A 251 13.92 21.18 3.08
N ARG A 252 15.19 20.90 2.80
CA ARG A 252 15.85 19.61 3.01
C ARG A 252 15.72 19.18 4.47
N GLY A 253 15.07 18.04 4.69
CA GLY A 253 15.46 17.11 5.75
C GLY A 253 15.32 17.56 7.21
N GLU A 254 14.21 18.17 7.62
CA GLU A 254 13.84 18.24 9.05
C GLU A 254 12.82 17.15 9.46
N GLY A 255 12.63 16.13 8.62
CA GLY A 255 11.55 15.15 8.75
C GLY A 255 11.87 13.89 9.53
N ALA A 256 13.10 13.38 9.54
CA ALA A 256 13.43 12.11 10.18
C ALA A 256 13.55 12.26 11.71
N VAL A 257 12.58 11.74 12.45
CA VAL A 257 12.54 11.79 13.92
C VAL A 257 13.26 10.61 14.56
N ALA A 258 13.32 9.48 13.86
CA ALA A 258 14.06 8.29 14.29
C ALA A 258 14.45 7.42 13.10
N ILE A 259 15.47 6.59 13.32
CA ILE A 259 15.88 5.52 12.40
C ILE A 259 15.84 4.21 13.18
N LEU A 260 15.15 3.21 12.65
CA LEU A 260 15.19 1.85 13.17
C LEU A 260 16.12 1.02 12.30
N GLN A 261 17.08 0.37 12.94
CA GLN A 261 18.08 -0.48 12.29
C GLN A 261 18.01 -1.89 12.87
N GLY A 262 18.19 -2.90 12.01
CA GLY A 262 18.22 -4.29 12.43
C GLY A 262 17.96 -5.30 11.32
N HIS A 263 17.31 -4.89 10.23
CA HIS A 263 17.29 -5.70 9.00
C HIS A 263 18.70 -5.77 8.39
N GLN A 264 19.04 -6.93 7.84
CA GLN A 264 20.35 -7.21 7.23
C GLN A 264 20.34 -7.08 5.70
N SER A 265 19.15 -6.89 5.12
CA SER A 265 18.90 -6.69 3.70
C SER A 265 17.79 -5.64 3.53
N TRP A 266 17.28 -5.49 2.31
CA TRP A 266 16.24 -4.51 1.97
C TRP A 266 15.00 -4.64 2.84
N VAL A 267 14.47 -3.50 3.28
CA VAL A 267 13.15 -3.45 3.94
C VAL A 267 12.09 -3.32 2.87
N LEU A 268 11.38 -4.41 2.60
CA LEU A 268 10.42 -4.52 1.51
C LEU A 268 9.04 -3.97 1.89
N LYS A 269 8.62 -4.12 3.15
CA LYS A 269 7.36 -3.58 3.67
C LYS A 269 7.46 -3.03 5.08
N VAL A 270 6.64 -2.02 5.35
CA VAL A 270 6.35 -1.49 6.69
C VAL A 270 4.85 -1.30 6.86
N ALA A 271 4.32 -1.54 8.05
CA ALA A 271 2.91 -1.32 8.38
C ALA A 271 2.74 -0.88 9.84
N ALA A 272 2.16 0.29 10.08
CA ALA A 272 1.84 0.77 11.42
C ALA A 272 0.66 0.01 12.01
N SER A 273 0.75 -0.38 13.27
CA SER A 273 -0.38 -0.97 13.97
C SER A 273 -1.50 0.07 14.15
N PRO A 274 -2.78 -0.32 14.17
CA PRO A 274 -3.86 0.65 14.24
C PRO A 274 -3.90 1.44 15.56
N ASP A 275 -3.31 0.90 16.64
CA ASP A 275 -3.12 1.60 17.92
C ASP A 275 -1.88 2.51 17.96
N GLY A 276 -1.08 2.55 16.89
CA GLY A 276 0.11 3.38 16.75
C GLY A 276 1.30 2.98 17.63
N LYS A 277 1.20 1.88 18.38
CA LYS A 277 2.26 1.46 19.32
C LYS A 277 3.36 0.63 18.67
N LEU A 278 2.99 -0.17 17.68
CA LEU A 278 3.89 -1.06 16.98
C LEU A 278 4.03 -0.67 15.51
N LEU A 279 5.21 -0.94 14.97
CA LEU A 279 5.44 -0.98 13.54
C LEU A 279 5.83 -2.41 13.18
N GLY A 280 5.18 -2.98 12.18
CA GLY A 280 5.60 -4.24 11.56
C GLY A 280 6.49 -3.96 10.36
N SER A 281 7.49 -4.80 10.12
CA SER A 281 8.28 -4.77 8.90
C SER A 281 8.65 -6.15 8.40
N GLY A 282 8.73 -6.27 7.07
CA GLY A 282 9.18 -7.44 6.34
C GLY A 282 10.34 -7.08 5.41
N GLY A 283 11.31 -7.99 5.26
CA GLY A 283 12.52 -7.73 4.49
C GLY A 283 12.97 -8.87 3.59
N ALA A 284 13.93 -8.55 2.72
CA ALA A 284 14.67 -9.50 1.88
C ALA A 284 15.70 -10.31 2.68
N ASP A 285 15.79 -10.10 3.99
CA ASP A 285 16.54 -10.95 4.92
C ASP A 285 15.68 -12.07 5.51
N ASN A 286 14.48 -12.28 4.95
CA ASN A 286 13.48 -13.27 5.37
C ASN A 286 13.06 -13.08 6.83
N LEU A 287 13.14 -11.86 7.37
CA LEU A 287 12.71 -11.55 8.73
C LEU A 287 11.42 -10.75 8.73
N VAL A 288 10.57 -11.08 9.70
CA VAL A 288 9.47 -10.24 10.17
C VAL A 288 9.90 -9.63 11.50
N LYS A 289 9.88 -8.31 11.59
CA LYS A 289 10.25 -7.57 12.82
C LYS A 289 9.09 -6.73 13.31
N LEU A 290 8.93 -6.69 14.63
CA LEU A 290 8.03 -5.75 15.29
C LEU A 290 8.84 -4.76 16.12
N TRP A 291 8.50 -3.49 15.97
CA TRP A 291 9.20 -2.38 16.62
C TRP A 291 8.23 -1.65 17.53
N ASP A 292 8.66 -1.34 18.75
CA ASP A 292 7.95 -0.38 19.59
C ASP A 292 8.26 1.04 19.10
N VAL A 293 7.24 1.78 18.68
CA VAL A 293 7.38 3.11 18.08
C VAL A 293 7.87 4.13 19.10
N GLY A 294 7.42 4.03 20.36
CA GLY A 294 7.80 4.96 21.43
C GLY A 294 9.22 4.74 21.93
N GLN A 295 9.60 3.47 22.11
CA GLN A 295 10.94 3.07 22.56
C GLN A 295 11.96 3.01 21.41
N ARG A 296 11.50 2.98 20.15
CA ARG A 296 12.35 2.88 18.95
C ARG A 296 13.26 1.65 18.97
N THR A 297 12.74 0.54 19.49
CA THR A 297 13.49 -0.71 19.64
C THR A 297 12.75 -1.87 18.99
N CYS A 298 13.51 -2.84 18.48
CA CYS A 298 12.96 -4.10 18.00
C CYS A 298 12.51 -4.94 19.21
N VAL A 299 11.22 -5.25 19.29
CA VAL A 299 10.63 -6.01 20.42
C VAL A 299 10.31 -7.46 20.07
N SER A 300 10.28 -7.78 18.77
CA SER A 300 10.06 -9.15 18.27
C SER A 300 10.78 -9.36 16.95
N THR A 301 11.28 -10.57 16.71
CA THR A 301 11.84 -11.00 15.43
C THR A 301 11.43 -12.43 15.18
N SER A 302 10.85 -12.68 14.02
CA SER A 302 10.42 -13.99 13.54
C SER A 302 11.04 -14.25 12.16
N SER A 303 11.44 -15.49 11.91
CA SER A 303 11.90 -15.92 10.58
C SER A 303 10.72 -16.28 9.69
N SER A 304 10.78 -15.85 8.43
CA SER A 304 9.98 -16.36 7.31
C SER A 304 10.81 -17.35 6.49
N THR A 305 10.17 -18.15 5.65
CA THR A 305 10.84 -19.10 4.74
C THR A 305 11.39 -18.42 3.48
N ALA A 306 10.94 -17.20 3.17
CA ALA A 306 11.39 -16.40 2.03
C ALA A 306 11.21 -14.88 2.28
N GLU A 307 11.49 -14.07 1.26
CA GLU A 307 11.38 -12.60 1.33
C GLU A 307 9.95 -12.17 1.63
N VAL A 308 9.77 -11.15 2.48
CA VAL A 308 8.45 -10.71 2.94
C VAL A 308 8.02 -9.43 2.21
N TRP A 309 7.15 -9.56 1.22
CA TRP A 309 6.65 -8.48 0.36
C TRP A 309 5.30 -7.90 0.77
N GLY A 310 4.57 -8.56 1.67
CA GLY A 310 3.29 -8.14 2.20
C GLY A 310 3.27 -8.15 3.72
N PHE A 311 2.71 -7.11 4.32
CA PHE A 311 2.43 -7.03 5.75
C PHE A 311 1.18 -6.15 5.93
N ASP A 312 0.17 -6.63 6.65
CA ASP A 312 -0.91 -5.78 7.11
C ASP A 312 -1.45 -6.19 8.49
N TRP A 313 -1.87 -5.21 9.28
CA TRP A 313 -2.48 -5.44 10.59
C TRP A 313 -3.98 -5.69 10.46
N GLN A 314 -4.55 -6.46 11.38
CA GLN A 314 -6.00 -6.50 11.48
C GLN A 314 -6.54 -5.10 11.82
N PRO A 315 -7.46 -4.54 11.03
CA PRO A 315 -8.00 -3.21 11.27
C PRO A 315 -8.92 -3.19 12.49
N VAL A 316 -9.03 -2.03 13.15
CA VAL A 316 -9.90 -1.85 14.32
C VAL A 316 -11.34 -2.25 14.03
N ALA A 317 -11.84 -1.94 12.82
CA ALA A 317 -13.20 -2.21 12.40
C ALA A 317 -13.53 -3.72 12.31
N ALA A 318 -12.54 -4.60 12.11
CA ALA A 318 -12.76 -6.05 12.09
C ALA A 318 -13.21 -6.58 13.47
N ASN A 319 -12.79 -5.92 14.56
CA ASN A 319 -13.22 -6.16 15.93
C ASN A 319 -13.20 -7.64 16.38
N THR A 320 -12.32 -8.47 15.80
CA THR A 320 -12.20 -9.89 16.15
C THR A 320 -11.23 -10.09 17.32
N TYR A 321 -10.13 -9.34 17.34
CA TYR A 321 -9.15 -9.33 18.42
C TYR A 321 -8.90 -7.90 18.91
N ALA A 322 -8.29 -7.78 20.09
CA ALA A 322 -7.84 -6.48 20.57
C ALA A 322 -6.85 -5.84 19.57
N VAL A 323 -6.91 -4.51 19.47
CA VAL A 323 -6.13 -3.75 18.47
C VAL A 323 -4.64 -4.08 18.57
N GLY A 324 -4.02 -4.31 17.41
CA GLY A 324 -2.59 -4.65 17.31
C GLY A 324 -2.25 -6.07 17.75
N LYS A 325 -3.20 -6.98 17.95
CA LYS A 325 -2.93 -8.37 18.36
C LYS A 325 -2.85 -9.37 17.22
N GLN A 326 -3.25 -9.00 16.01
CA GLN A 326 -3.17 -9.86 14.84
C GLN A 326 -2.65 -9.10 13.62
N PHE A 327 -1.82 -9.76 12.82
CA PHE A 327 -1.39 -9.29 11.51
C PHE A 327 -1.18 -10.47 10.57
N ALA A 328 -1.07 -10.17 9.28
CA ALA A 328 -0.78 -11.11 8.22
C ALA A 328 0.48 -10.68 7.48
N VAL A 329 1.24 -11.65 6.99
CA VAL A 329 2.39 -11.42 6.10
C VAL A 329 2.28 -12.32 4.88
N ALA A 330 2.95 -11.94 3.80
CA ALA A 330 3.03 -12.74 2.58
C ALA A 330 4.32 -12.40 1.81
N GLY A 331 4.75 -13.29 0.91
CA GLY A 331 5.90 -13.00 0.08
C GLY A 331 6.25 -14.09 -0.93
N ASP A 332 7.54 -14.31 -1.11
CA ASP A 332 8.08 -15.28 -2.08
C ASP A 332 7.86 -16.75 -1.65
N ASP A 333 7.41 -16.95 -0.41
CA ASP A 333 6.94 -18.23 0.11
C ASP A 333 5.56 -18.63 -0.44
N ARG A 334 4.91 -17.72 -1.17
CA ARG A 334 3.63 -17.92 -1.87
C ARG A 334 2.46 -18.20 -0.94
N ALA A 335 2.58 -17.91 0.34
CA ALA A 335 1.52 -18.12 1.31
C ALA A 335 1.20 -16.83 2.06
N VAL A 336 -0.07 -16.63 2.41
CA VAL A 336 -0.45 -15.65 3.44
C VAL A 336 -0.37 -16.35 4.78
N THR A 337 0.41 -15.81 5.71
CA THR A 337 0.60 -16.37 7.05
C THR A 337 0.10 -15.41 8.12
N LEU A 338 -0.73 -15.91 9.03
CA LEU A 338 -1.24 -15.15 10.17
C LEU A 338 -0.32 -15.24 11.38
N TYR A 339 -0.21 -14.13 12.10
CA TYR A 339 0.47 -14.03 13.39
C TYR A 339 -0.49 -13.46 14.42
N ARG A 340 -0.50 -14.05 15.61
CA ARG A 340 -1.30 -13.57 16.76
C ARG A 340 -0.43 -13.41 18.00
N ALA A 341 -0.70 -12.39 18.78
CA ALA A 341 -0.06 -12.19 20.08
C ALA A 341 -0.39 -13.35 21.03
N ALA A 342 0.59 -13.85 21.77
CA ALA A 342 0.34 -14.90 22.75
C ALA A 342 -0.71 -14.46 23.78
N GLY A 343 -1.69 -15.32 24.05
CA GLY A 343 -2.76 -15.07 25.01
C GLY A 343 -3.90 -14.17 24.50
N SER A 344 -4.01 -13.94 23.19
CA SER A 344 -5.10 -13.14 22.58
C SER A 344 -6.39 -13.92 22.31
N ALA A 345 -6.74 -14.90 23.15
CA ALA A 345 -8.00 -15.66 23.00
C ALA A 345 -9.21 -14.83 23.44
#